data_AF-A0A851FBA5-F1
#
_entry.id   AF-A0A851FBA5-F1
#
_cell.length_a   1.000
_cell.length_b   1.000
_cell.length_c   1.000
_cell.angle_alpha   90.00
_cell.angle_beta   90.00
_cell.angle_gamma   90.00
#
_symmetry.space_group_name_H-M   'P 1'
#
loop_
_entity.id
_entity.type
_entity.pdbx_description
1 polymer ?
#
loop_
_entity_poly.entity_id
_entity_poly.type
_entity_poly.pdbx_seq_one_letter_code
_entity_poly.pdbx_strand_id
1 'polypeptide(L)'
;MRQVKTMVVHPHFSTLSYDSDIALTQPNVSLEYSDAVRPVCLPNSTRDIILLFPLHCVWMGSLKKVMPVLDNEICDINCYFSYPGGITARMLCAGFVPVGGQDC
;
A
#
# COMPACT_ATOMS: atom_id res chain seq x y z
N MET A 1 -2.70 -13.19 21.90
CA MET A 1 -2.77 -11.93 21.12
C MET A 1 -1.72 -10.98 21.66
N ARG A 2 -0.91 -10.34 20.81
CA ARG A 2 0.06 -9.32 21.26
C ARG A 2 -0.67 -8.00 21.47
N GLN A 3 -0.43 -7.33 22.59
CA GLN A 3 -1.01 -6.03 22.88
C GLN A 3 -0.26 -4.92 22.15
N VAL A 4 -1.01 -3.95 21.63
CA VAL A 4 -0.47 -2.71 21.06
C VAL A 4 -0.32 -1.69 22.19
N LYS A 5 0.85 -1.08 22.30
CA LYS A 5 1.11 -0.01 23.27
C LYS A 5 0.63 1.34 22.72
N THR A 6 0.96 1.62 21.47
CA THR A 6 0.69 2.90 20.83
C THR A 6 0.32 2.69 19.37
N MET A 7 -0.63 3.48 18.87
CA MET A 7 -0.93 3.64 17.45
C MET A 7 -0.71 5.10 17.08
N VAL A 8 0.06 5.35 16.02
CA VAL A 8 0.33 6.70 15.51
C VAL A 8 -0.19 6.75 14.08
N VAL A 9 -1.29 7.49 13.88
CA VAL A 9 -1.89 7.72 12.56
C VAL A 9 -1.19 8.91 11.90
N HIS A 10 -1.02 8.87 10.59
CA HIS A 10 -0.43 9.99 9.86
C HIS A 10 -1.26 11.28 10.08
N PRO A 11 -0.64 12.43 10.41
CA PRO A 11 -1.36 13.65 10.77
C PRO A 11 -2.21 14.24 9.63
N HIS A 12 -1.89 13.88 8.39
CA HIS A 12 -2.61 14.31 7.20
C HIS A 12 -3.57 13.25 6.63
N PHE A 13 -3.86 12.18 7.39
CA PHE A 13 -4.84 11.19 6.97
C PHE A 13 -6.21 11.83 6.73
N SER A 14 -6.81 11.57 5.57
CA SER A 14 -8.13 12.07 5.19
C SER A 14 -9.11 10.92 5.04
N THR A 15 -10.21 10.93 5.79
CA THR A 15 -11.28 9.93 5.65
C THR A 15 -12.13 10.11 4.39
N LEU A 16 -12.04 11.27 3.72
CA LEU A 16 -12.77 11.54 2.49
C LEU A 16 -12.03 10.99 1.26
N SER A 17 -10.72 11.29 1.17
CA SER A 17 -9.90 10.93 0.02
C SER A 17 -9.02 9.71 0.24
N TYR A 18 -8.95 9.20 1.47
CA TYR A 18 -7.97 8.18 1.90
C TYR A 18 -6.51 8.59 1.67
N ASP A 19 -6.27 9.89 1.49
CA ASP A 19 -4.93 10.39 1.33
C ASP A 19 -4.11 10.21 2.61
N SER A 20 -2.84 9.85 2.45
CA SER A 20 -1.94 9.49 3.56
C SER A 20 -2.45 8.36 4.47
N ASP A 21 -3.09 7.33 3.90
CA ASP A 21 -3.51 6.13 4.63
C ASP A 21 -2.32 5.26 5.07
N ILE A 22 -1.66 5.68 6.15
CA ILE A 22 -0.56 4.97 6.79
C ILE A 22 -0.58 5.22 8.31
N ALA A 23 -0.25 4.17 9.07
CA ALA A 23 -0.11 4.26 10.52
C ALA A 23 1.02 3.35 11.02
N LEU A 24 1.61 3.72 12.15
CA LEU A 24 2.59 2.92 12.86
C LEU A 24 1.95 2.32 14.11
N THR A 25 2.23 1.03 14.37
CA THR A 25 1.80 0.34 15.59
C THR A 25 3.03 -0.10 16.37
N GLN A 26 3.10 0.31 17.63
CA GLN A 26 4.17 -0.11 18.53
C GLN A 26 3.66 -1.24 19.42
N PRO A 27 4.27 -2.44 19.37
CA PRO A 27 3.89 -3.53 20.26
C PRO A 27 4.31 -3.23 21.70
N ASN A 28 3.55 -3.74 22.67
CA ASN A 28 3.86 -3.57 24.09
C ASN A 28 5.13 -4.32 24.52
N VAL A 29 5.47 -5.39 23.80
CA VAL A 29 6.71 -6.15 23.97
C VAL A 29 7.42 -6.20 22.63
N SER A 30 8.74 -5.99 22.66
CA SER A 30 9.60 -6.10 21.47
C SER A 30 9.38 -7.41 20.71
N LEU A 31 9.57 -7.35 19.40
CA LEU A 31 9.53 -8.53 18.55
C LEU A 31 10.87 -9.25 18.63
N GLU A 32 10.82 -10.56 18.88
CA GLU A 32 11.97 -11.44 18.76
C GLU A 32 12.10 -11.87 17.30
N TYR A 33 13.23 -11.55 16.68
CA TYR A 33 13.49 -11.93 15.29
C TYR A 33 13.87 -13.39 15.18
N SER A 34 13.45 -14.02 14.09
CA SER A 34 13.71 -15.42 13.77
C SER A 34 13.73 -15.64 12.26
N ASP A 35 13.92 -16.87 11.81
CA ASP A 35 13.79 -17.20 10.39
C ASP A 35 12.38 -16.94 9.84
N ALA A 36 11.36 -17.03 10.70
CA ALA A 36 9.97 -16.74 10.34
C ALA A 36 9.56 -15.27 10.54
N VAL A 37 10.32 -14.48 11.33
CA VAL A 37 9.97 -13.10 11.69
C VAL A 37 11.15 -12.18 11.40
N ARG A 38 11.07 -11.42 10.31
CA ARG A 38 12.10 -10.47 9.88
C ARG A 38 11.45 -9.16 9.40
N PRO A 39 12.11 -8.00 9.59
CA PRO A 39 11.61 -6.73 9.09
C PRO A 39 11.72 -6.65 7.56
N VAL A 40 10.87 -5.84 6.95
CA VAL A 40 10.99 -5.44 5.54
C VAL A 40 11.77 -4.13 5.42
N CYS A 41 12.48 -3.94 4.31
CA CYS A 41 13.17 -2.68 4.02
C CYS A 41 12.16 -1.58 3.67
N LEU A 42 12.41 -0.37 4.15
CA LEU A 42 11.69 0.82 3.70
C LEU A 42 12.31 1.36 2.40
N PRO A 43 11.50 1.86 1.45
CA PRO A 43 12.02 2.54 0.27
C PRO A 43 12.72 3.85 0.67
N ASN A 44 13.68 4.28 -0.15
CA ASN A 44 14.30 5.59 0.01
C ASN A 44 13.30 6.68 -0.43
N SER A 45 13.20 7.77 0.33
CA SER A 45 12.26 8.87 0.07
C SER A 45 12.51 9.61 -1.26
N THR A 46 13.67 9.41 -1.90
CA THR A 46 14.06 10.07 -3.16
C THR A 46 13.99 9.17 -4.39
N ARG A 47 13.61 7.89 -4.26
CA ARG A 47 13.56 6.96 -5.39
C ARG A 47 12.12 6.69 -5.83
N ASP A 48 11.86 6.87 -7.12
CA ASP A 48 10.60 6.45 -7.72
C ASP A 48 10.47 4.93 -7.66
N ILE A 49 9.44 4.46 -6.95
CA ILE A 49 9.16 3.03 -6.71
C ILE A 49 8.87 2.29 -8.02
N ILE A 50 8.50 3.03 -9.08
CA ILE A 50 8.25 2.55 -10.45
C ILE A 50 9.47 1.84 -11.04
N LEU A 51 10.69 2.08 -10.55
CA LEU A 51 11.90 1.44 -11.08
C LEU A 51 12.17 0.03 -10.52
N LEU A 52 11.35 -0.49 -9.61
CA LEU A 52 11.65 -1.71 -8.83
C LEU A 52 10.84 -2.96 -9.24
N PHE A 53 10.36 -3.02 -10.47
CA PHE A 53 9.53 -4.14 -10.92
C PHE A 53 10.26 -5.48 -11.03
N PRO A 54 9.62 -6.59 -10.61
CA PRO A 54 8.19 -6.74 -10.32
C PRO A 54 7.77 -6.54 -8.84
N LEU A 55 6.63 -5.89 -8.60
CA LEU A 55 5.98 -5.85 -7.27
C LEU A 55 5.32 -7.19 -6.96
N HIS A 56 5.54 -7.68 -5.74
CA HIS A 56 4.96 -8.92 -5.24
C HIS A 56 3.99 -8.61 -4.11
N CYS A 57 2.69 -8.79 -4.35
CA CYS A 57 1.69 -8.73 -3.29
C CYS A 57 1.56 -10.12 -2.65
N VAL A 58 1.66 -10.17 -1.32
CA VAL A 58 1.55 -11.41 -0.54
C VAL A 58 0.48 -11.21 0.52
N TRP A 59 -0.51 -12.11 0.54
CA TRP A 59 -1.55 -12.11 1.55
C TRP A 59 -1.58 -13.45 2.29
N MET A 60 -1.42 -13.41 3.62
CA MET A 60 -1.59 -14.55 4.55
C MET A 60 -1.19 -15.93 3.99
N GLY A 61 0.03 -16.04 3.44
CA GLY A 61 0.58 -17.32 2.98
C GLY A 61 -0.04 -17.90 1.70
N SER A 62 -0.95 -17.19 1.01
CA SER A 62 -1.52 -17.60 -0.26
C SER A 62 -1.15 -16.64 -1.40
N LEU A 63 -0.85 -17.25 -2.56
CA LEU A 63 -0.61 -16.68 -3.90
C LEU A 63 0.18 -15.37 -3.94
N LYS A 64 1.47 -15.48 -4.28
CA LYS A 64 2.24 -14.34 -4.83
C LYS A 64 1.58 -13.91 -6.13
N LYS A 65 0.86 -12.80 -6.15
CA LYS A 65 0.37 -12.19 -7.40
C LYS A 65 1.36 -11.10 -7.79
N VAL A 66 1.94 -11.24 -8.98
CA VAL A 66 2.76 -10.21 -9.60
C VAL A 66 1.81 -9.25 -10.31
N MET A 67 1.86 -7.98 -9.93
CA MET A 67 1.02 -6.93 -10.51
C MET A 67 1.88 -5.84 -11.13
N PRO A 68 1.53 -5.33 -12.32
CA PRO A 68 2.16 -4.13 -12.85
C PRO A 68 1.64 -2.90 -12.10
N VAL A 69 2.51 -1.92 -11.85
CA VAL A 69 2.15 -0.56 -11.42
C VAL A 69 1.66 0.15 -12.66
N LEU A 70 0.51 0.77 -12.52
CA LEU A 70 -0.14 1.56 -13.53
C LEU A 70 0.17 3.03 -13.29
N ASP A 71 0.14 3.81 -14.36
CA ASP A 71 0.18 5.25 -14.23
C ASP A 71 -1.06 5.74 -13.46
N ASN A 72 -0.86 6.71 -12.57
CA ASN A 72 -1.95 7.22 -11.74
C ASN A 72 -3.04 7.88 -12.60
N GLU A 73 -2.73 8.50 -13.74
CA GLU A 73 -3.74 9.08 -14.64
C GLU A 73 -4.65 8.00 -15.24
N ILE A 74 -4.05 6.88 -15.69
CA ILE A 74 -4.80 5.74 -16.23
C ILE A 74 -5.70 5.16 -15.14
N CYS A 75 -5.17 5.01 -13.93
CA CYS A 75 -5.91 4.41 -12.84
C CYS A 75 -7.01 5.34 -12.30
N ASP A 76 -6.78 6.66 -12.28
CA ASP A 76 -7.78 7.63 -11.84
C ASP A 76 -9.02 7.56 -12.72
N ILE A 77 -8.82 7.52 -14.05
CA ILE A 77 -9.91 7.46 -15.03
C ILE A 77 -10.63 6.10 -15.02
N ASN A 78 -9.90 4.99 -14.90
CA ASN A 78 -10.49 3.66 -15.09
C ASN A 78 -10.97 3.00 -13.79
N CYS A 79 -10.37 3.35 -12.65
CA CYS A 79 -10.62 2.70 -11.36
C CYS A 79 -11.20 3.65 -10.31
N TYR A 80 -10.78 4.92 -10.29
CA TYR A 80 -11.14 5.88 -9.24
C TYR A 80 -12.09 7.00 -9.68
N PHE A 81 -12.66 6.93 -10.90
CA PHE A 81 -13.52 7.98 -11.46
C PHE A 81 -14.76 8.32 -10.61
N SER A 82 -15.24 7.37 -9.80
CA SER A 82 -16.39 7.55 -8.90
C SER A 82 -15.99 7.87 -7.45
N TYR A 83 -14.70 7.79 -7.11
CA TYR A 83 -14.23 8.00 -5.75
C TYR A 83 -13.96 9.50 -5.48
N PRO A 84 -14.53 10.06 -4.41
CA PRO A 84 -14.28 11.45 -4.06
C PRO A 84 -12.81 11.65 -3.68
N GLY A 85 -12.12 12.53 -4.41
CA GLY A 85 -10.70 12.84 -4.18
C GLY A 85 -9.71 12.19 -5.14
N GLY A 86 -10.15 11.20 -5.93
CA GLY A 86 -9.33 10.54 -6.94
C GLY A 86 -8.04 9.92 -6.38
N ILE A 87 -7.07 9.68 -7.27
CA ILE A 87 -5.73 9.23 -6.90
C ILE A 87 -4.82 10.43 -6.63
N THR A 88 -4.14 10.43 -5.48
CA THR A 88 -3.17 11.48 -5.13
C THR A 88 -1.73 11.09 -5.50
N ALA A 89 -0.82 12.07 -5.51
CA ALA A 89 0.62 11.82 -5.72
C ALA A 89 1.29 10.95 -4.63
N ARG A 90 0.57 10.63 -3.54
CA ARG A 90 1.04 9.79 -2.42
C ARG A 90 0.55 8.34 -2.55
N MET A 91 -0.20 8.04 -3.60
CA MET A 91 -0.75 6.73 -3.91
C MET A 91 -0.04 6.13 -5.13
N LEU A 92 0.00 4.80 -5.17
CA LEU A 92 0.43 4.02 -6.33
C LEU A 92 -0.70 3.07 -6.72
N CYS A 93 -0.95 2.95 -8.02
CA CYS A 93 -1.92 1.99 -8.54
C CYS A 93 -1.22 0.76 -9.10
N ALA A 94 -1.71 -0.44 -8.80
CA ALA A 94 -1.18 -1.67 -9.37
C ALA A 94 -2.30 -2.68 -9.64
N GLY A 95 -2.26 -3.31 -10.80
CA GLY A 95 -3.32 -4.22 -11.24
C GLY A 95 -3.43 -4.26 -12.75
N PHE A 96 -4.44 -4.96 -13.24
CA PHE A 96 -4.76 -4.98 -14.66
C PHE A 96 -6.00 -4.12 -14.84
N VAL A 97 -5.98 -3.17 -15.77
CA VAL A 97 -7.19 -2.41 -16.09
C VAL A 97 -8.10 -3.32 -16.92
N PRO A 98 -9.25 -3.80 -16.41
CA PRO A 98 -10.16 -4.55 -17.26
C PRO A 98 -11.07 -3.58 -18.02
N VAL A 99 -11.65 -4.07 -19.10
CA VAL A 99 -12.88 -3.50 -19.65
C VAL A 99 -13.99 -3.77 -18.61
N GLY A 100 -14.37 -2.77 -17.81
CA GLY A 100 -15.49 -2.87 -16.87
C GLY A 100 -15.16 -2.91 -15.37
N GLY A 101 -13.96 -2.48 -14.95
CA GLY A 101 -13.66 -2.12 -13.55
C GLY A 101 -13.54 -3.25 -12.50
N GLN A 102 -13.38 -4.52 -12.89
CA GLN A 102 -13.39 -5.68 -11.97
C GLN A 102 -12.02 -6.15 -11.42
N ASP A 103 -10.92 -5.62 -11.98
CA ASP A 103 -9.50 -5.89 -11.63
C ASP A 103 -8.77 -4.58 -11.24
N CYS A 104 -9.57 -3.51 -11.05
CA CYS A 104 -9.30 -2.47 -10.07
C CYS A 104 -9.74 -3.02 -8.70
#